data_AF-A0A5N7SH69-F1
#
_entry.id   AF-A0A5N7SH69-F1
#
_cell.length_a   1.000
_cell.length_b   1.000
_cell.length_c   1.000
_cell.angle_alpha   90.00
_cell.angle_beta   90.00
_cell.angle_gamma   90.00
#
_symmetry.space_group_name_H-M   'P 1'
#
loop_
_entity.id
_entity.type
_entity.pdbx_description
1 polymer ?
#
loop_
_entity_poly.entity_id
_entity_poly.type
_entity_poly.pdbx_seq_one_letter_code
_entity_poly.pdbx_strand_id
1 'polypeptide(L)'
;MRDRKLTGPWAGFSFKGGRLVTPEGRELEPQDLAWLSLTAAQAQEWRRMMEARRPAGKPRKQLQFTTANVIDLATAINRPAPSPVRRIRLSALKGSLSTNSDS
;
A
#
# COMPACT_ATOMS: atom_id res chain seq x y z
N MET A 1 -33.31 8.70 -4.46
CA MET A 1 -32.52 9.11 -3.28
C MET A 1 -32.91 10.53 -2.91
N ARG A 2 -33.06 10.85 -1.62
CA ARG A 2 -33.39 12.21 -1.17
C ARG A 2 -32.14 13.08 -1.13
N ASP A 3 -32.34 14.39 -1.31
CA ASP A 3 -31.26 15.36 -1.30
C ASP A 3 -30.55 15.35 0.06
N ARG A 4 -29.22 15.18 0.04
CA ARG A 4 -28.42 15.06 1.26
C ARG A 4 -26.96 15.41 1.01
N LYS A 5 -26.39 16.26 1.86
CA LYS A 5 -24.95 16.51 1.92
C LYS A 5 -24.24 15.34 2.62
N LEU A 6 -23.18 14.81 2.00
CA LEU A 6 -22.36 13.76 2.58
C LEU A 6 -21.31 14.37 3.52
N THR A 7 -21.00 13.67 4.61
CA THR A 7 -20.07 14.10 5.65
C THR A 7 -18.93 13.09 5.83
N GLY A 8 -17.86 13.47 6.57
CA GLY A 8 -16.70 12.61 6.81
C GLY A 8 -15.77 12.54 5.58
N PRO A 9 -15.22 11.36 5.22
CA PRO A 9 -14.37 11.20 4.02
C PRO A 9 -15.05 11.61 2.71
N TRP A 10 -16.38 11.74 2.72
CA TRP A 10 -17.21 12.18 1.60
C TRP A 10 -17.57 13.67 1.67
N ALA A 11 -16.87 14.46 2.49
CA ALA A 11 -17.09 15.89 2.60
C ALA A 11 -17.01 16.58 1.23
N GLY A 12 -18.04 17.37 0.92
CA GLY A 12 -18.14 18.10 -0.35
C GLY A 12 -18.90 17.36 -1.45
N PHE A 13 -19.17 16.06 -1.28
CA PHE A 13 -20.13 15.36 -2.13
C PHE A 13 -21.56 15.57 -1.61
N SER A 14 -22.54 15.65 -2.50
CA SER A 14 -23.95 15.71 -2.11
C SER A 14 -24.85 15.02 -3.12
N PHE A 15 -26.00 14.51 -2.68
CA PHE A 15 -27.04 14.05 -3.58
C PHE A 15 -28.04 15.18 -3.81
N LYS A 16 -28.39 15.41 -5.08
CA LYS A 16 -29.41 16.38 -5.49
C LYS A 16 -30.25 15.78 -6.63
N GLY A 17 -31.55 15.64 -6.46
CA GLY A 17 -32.46 15.10 -7.48
C GLY A 17 -32.10 13.68 -7.96
N GLY A 18 -31.47 12.87 -7.09
CA GLY A 18 -30.97 11.53 -7.46
C GLY A 18 -29.62 11.52 -8.20
N ARG A 19 -29.01 12.68 -8.43
CA ARG A 19 -27.64 12.83 -8.98
C ARG A 19 -26.63 13.00 -7.86
N LEU A 20 -25.39 12.57 -8.09
CA LEU A 20 -24.28 12.80 -7.17
C LEU A 20 -23.49 14.03 -7.62
N VAL A 21 -23.51 15.08 -6.81
CA VAL A 21 -22.71 16.29 -7.00
C VAL A 21 -21.38 16.10 -6.31
N THR A 22 -20.31 16.28 -7.06
CA THR A 22 -18.92 16.26 -6.57
C THR A 22 -18.54 17.60 -5.92
N PRO A 23 -17.52 17.65 -5.06
CA PRO A 23 -17.02 18.91 -4.49
C PRO A 23 -16.57 19.93 -5.54
N GLU A 24 -16.18 19.48 -6.72
CA GLU A 24 -15.80 20.32 -7.87
C GLU A 24 -17.01 20.91 -8.60
N GLY A 25 -18.24 20.60 -8.17
CA GLY A 25 -19.48 21.08 -8.76
C GLY A 25 -19.97 20.25 -9.96
N ARG A 26 -19.32 19.13 -10.30
CA ARG A 26 -19.81 18.23 -11.36
C ARG A 26 -20.97 17.39 -10.85
N GLU A 27 -22.05 17.34 -11.61
CA GLU A 27 -23.17 16.43 -11.38
C GLU A 27 -22.93 15.13 -12.14
N LEU A 28 -22.98 14.00 -11.44
CA LEU A 28 -22.95 12.66 -12.03
C LEU A 28 -24.37 12.12 -12.10
N GLU A 29 -24.74 11.67 -13.29
CA GLU A 29 -26.05 11.08 -13.53
C GLU A 29 -26.12 9.65 -12.95
N PRO A 30 -27.33 9.14 -12.68
CA PRO A 30 -27.50 7.76 -12.22
C PRO A 30 -26.84 6.72 -13.14
N GLN A 31 -26.80 6.99 -14.45
CA GLN A 31 -26.15 6.13 -15.45
C GLN A 31 -24.63 6.08 -15.25
N ASP A 32 -23.98 7.22 -14.98
CA ASP A 32 -22.55 7.28 -14.70
C ASP A 32 -22.20 6.49 -13.45
N LEU A 33 -23.05 6.61 -12.42
CA LEU A 33 -22.91 5.86 -11.18
C LEU A 33 -23.06 4.35 -11.41
N ALA A 34 -23.94 3.93 -12.33
CA ALA A 34 -24.08 2.53 -12.70
C ALA A 34 -22.77 2.00 -13.32
N TRP A 35 -22.17 2.73 -14.26
CA TRP A 35 -20.88 2.36 -14.86
C TRP A 35 -19.73 2.33 -13.85
N LEU A 36 -19.67 3.31 -12.96
CA LEU A 36 -18.69 3.33 -11.87
C LEU A 36 -18.87 2.14 -10.93
N SER A 37 -20.11 1.79 -10.58
CA SER A 37 -20.41 0.64 -9.72
C SER A 37 -20.02 -0.69 -10.37
N LEU A 38 -20.24 -0.84 -11.67
CA LEU A 38 -19.83 -2.01 -12.43
C LEU A 38 -18.30 -2.15 -12.43
N THR A 39 -17.58 -1.06 -12.69
CA THR A 39 -16.11 -1.05 -12.69
C THR A 39 -15.56 -1.39 -11.30
N ALA A 40 -16.16 -0.83 -10.25
CA ALA A 40 -15.80 -1.14 -8.86
C ALA A 40 -16.05 -2.62 -8.52
N ALA A 41 -17.19 -3.17 -8.94
CA ALA A 41 -17.51 -4.58 -8.75
C ALA A 41 -16.50 -5.50 -9.47
N GLN A 42 -16.14 -5.17 -10.71
CA GLN A 42 -15.13 -5.93 -11.46
C GLN A 42 -13.77 -5.90 -10.77
N ALA A 43 -13.34 -4.73 -10.27
CA ALA A 43 -12.08 -4.60 -9.54
C ALA A 43 -12.09 -5.39 -8.22
N GLN A 44 -13.23 -5.43 -7.52
CA GLN A 44 -13.39 -6.23 -6.31
C GLN A 44 -13.30 -7.73 -6.61
N GLU A 45 -13.94 -8.19 -7.68
CA GLU A 45 -13.91 -9.60 -8.07
C GLU A 45 -12.50 -10.04 -8.46
N TRP A 46 -11.78 -9.21 -9.21
CA TRP A 46 -10.37 -9.43 -9.49
C TRP A 46 -9.54 -9.54 -8.19
N ARG A 47 -9.76 -8.65 -7.23
CA ARG A 47 -9.08 -8.71 -5.92
C ARG A 47 -9.37 -10.02 -5.20
N ARG A 48 -10.61 -10.49 -5.19
CA ARG A 48 -10.99 -11.78 -4.58
C ARG A 48 -10.30 -12.95 -5.26
N MET A 49 -10.28 -12.99 -6.59
CA MET A 49 -9.53 -14.01 -7.34
C MET A 49 -8.04 -14.01 -7.00
N MET A 50 -7.43 -12.82 -6.90
CA MET A 50 -6.01 -12.68 -6.55
C MET A 50 -5.73 -13.06 -5.09
N GLU A 51 -6.67 -12.78 -4.18
CA GLU A 51 -6.61 -13.24 -2.79
C GLU A 51 -6.75 -14.76 -2.69
N ALA A 52 -7.64 -15.38 -3.45
CA ALA A 52 -7.80 -16.85 -3.51
C ALA A 52 -6.58 -17.55 -4.11
N ARG A 53 -5.88 -16.92 -5.06
CA ARG A 53 -4.62 -17.42 -5.64
C ARG A 53 -3.42 -17.25 -4.70
N ARG A 54 -3.58 -16.53 -3.59
CA ARG A 54 -2.48 -16.30 -2.64
C ARG A 54 -2.18 -17.59 -1.89
N PRO A 55 -0.91 -18.02 -1.78
CA PRO A 55 -0.55 -19.18 -0.98
C PRO A 55 -0.88 -18.93 0.49
N ALA A 56 -1.59 -19.88 1.11
CA ALA A 56 -1.88 -19.87 2.53
C ALA A 56 -0.57 -19.72 3.34
N GLY A 57 -0.55 -18.78 4.29
CA GLY A 57 0.59 -18.57 5.18
C GLY A 57 1.59 -17.48 4.79
N LYS A 58 1.44 -16.78 3.64
CA LYS A 58 2.20 -15.54 3.39
C LYS A 58 1.43 -14.33 3.91
N PRO A 59 1.79 -13.73 5.07
CA PRO A 59 1.13 -12.52 5.55
C PRO A 59 1.26 -11.39 4.53
N ARG A 60 0.23 -10.56 4.39
CA ARG A 60 0.31 -9.34 3.58
C ARG A 60 1.39 -8.49 4.21
N LYS A 61 2.56 -8.42 3.56
CA LYS A 61 3.64 -7.51 3.98
C LYS A 61 2.98 -6.14 4.05
N GLN A 62 2.84 -5.61 5.26
CA GLN A 62 2.33 -4.27 5.45
C GLN A 62 3.28 -3.39 4.64
N LEU A 63 2.75 -2.73 3.62
CA LEU A 63 3.50 -1.73 2.89
C LEU A 63 3.79 -0.66 3.94
N GLN A 64 4.98 -0.74 4.53
CA GLN A 64 5.54 0.32 5.32
C GLN A 64 5.61 1.48 4.34
N PHE A 65 4.66 2.41 4.44
CA PHE A 65 4.77 3.70 3.79
C PHE A 65 5.89 4.44 4.51
N THR A 66 7.13 4.02 4.24
CA THR A 66 8.28 4.84 4.53
C THR A 66 8.10 6.12 3.72
N THR A 67 8.46 7.26 4.30
CA THR A 67 8.53 8.52 3.57
C THR A 67 9.30 8.26 2.28
N ALA A 68 8.67 8.54 1.13
CA ALA A 68 9.33 8.40 -0.15
C ALA A 68 10.53 9.37 -0.15
N ASN A 69 11.74 8.85 0.00
CA ASN A 69 12.93 9.66 -0.23
C ASN A 69 12.95 9.95 -1.73
N VAL A 70 12.86 11.23 -2.08
CA VAL A 70 13.14 11.69 -3.44
C VAL A 70 14.64 11.47 -3.64
N ILE A 71 14.98 10.47 -4.45
CA ILE A 71 16.35 10.17 -4.86
C ILE A 71 16.43 10.58 -6.34
N ASP A 72 17.52 11.24 -6.71
CA ASP A 72 17.78 11.55 -8.12
C ASP A 72 17.88 10.24 -8.94
N LEU A 73 17.30 10.27 -10.14
CA LEU A 73 17.16 9.09 -11.00
C LEU A 73 18.54 8.55 -11.40
N ALA A 74 19.51 9.44 -11.65
CA ALA A 74 20.87 9.03 -11.97
C ALA A 74 21.54 8.27 -10.80
N THR A 75 21.24 8.65 -9.57
CA THR A 75 21.72 7.95 -8.36
C THR A 75 21.00 6.62 -8.13
N ALA A 76 19.72 6.53 -8.49
CA ALA A 76 18.96 5.28 -8.39
C ALA A 76 19.41 4.22 -9.40
N ILE A 77 19.68 4.62 -10.65
CA ILE A 77 20.12 3.73 -11.73
C ILE A 77 21.50 3.11 -11.42
N ASN A 78 22.40 3.89 -10.82
CA ASN A 78 23.76 3.44 -10.52
C ASN A 78 23.89 2.77 -9.14
N ARG A 79 22.77 2.45 -8.47
CA ARG A 79 22.84 1.86 -7.13
C ARG A 79 23.44 0.46 -7.22
N PRO A 80 24.58 0.17 -6.55
CA PRO A 80 25.10 -1.19 -6.48
C PRO A 80 24.08 -2.08 -5.79
N ALA A 81 23.89 -3.30 -6.31
CA ALA A 81 23.00 -4.28 -5.71
C ALA A 81 23.35 -4.44 -4.22
N PRO A 82 22.34 -4.52 -3.33
CA PRO A 82 22.62 -4.68 -1.91
C PRO A 82 23.47 -5.93 -1.72
N SER A 83 24.69 -5.75 -1.19
CA SER A 83 25.57 -6.88 -0.89
C SER A 83 24.80 -7.86 -0.01
N PRO A 84 24.79 -9.17 -0.29
CA PRO A 84 24.16 -10.13 0.59
C PRO A 84 24.76 -9.94 1.98
N VAL A 85 23.89 -9.61 2.95
CA VAL A 85 24.29 -9.38 4.35
C VAL A 85 25.08 -10.60 4.79
N ARG A 86 26.40 -10.45 4.93
CA ARG A 86 27.30 -11.50 5.37
C ARG A 86 26.90 -11.81 6.80
N ARG A 87 26.09 -12.85 7.00
CA ARG A 87 25.65 -13.31 8.31
C ARG A 87 26.88 -13.75 9.09
N ILE A 88 27.43 -12.86 9.91
CA ILE A 88 28.48 -13.21 10.86
C ILE A 88 27.85 -14.25 11.79
N ARG A 89 28.36 -15.48 11.77
CA ARG A 89 27.93 -16.50 12.74
C ARG A 89 28.44 -16.05 14.11
N LEU A 90 27.54 -16.00 15.09
CA LEU A 90 27.84 -15.65 16.49
C LEU A 90 28.94 -16.52 17.11
N SER A 91 29.18 -17.73 16.57
CA SER A 91 30.29 -18.59 16.95
C SER A 91 31.67 -18.00 16.69
N ALA A 92 31.80 -17.04 15.76
CA ALA A 92 33.07 -16.37 15.47
C ALA A 92 33.43 -15.28 16.51
N LEU A 93 32.48 -14.88 17.37
CA LEU A 93 32.70 -13.88 18.41
C LEU A 93 33.16 -14.49 19.75
N LYS A 94 33.21 -15.83 19.85
CA LYS A 94 33.52 -16.54 21.11
C LYS A 94 35.00 -16.87 21.30
N GLY A 95 35.85 -16.53 20.33
CA GLY A 95 37.28 -16.89 20.32
C GLY A 95 38.24 -15.88 20.96
N SER A 96 37.78 -14.70 21.40
CA SER A 96 38.69 -13.63 21.87
C SER A 96 38.60 -13.32 23.37
N LEU A 97 38.00 -14.20 24.18
CA LEU A 97 37.81 -13.96 25.62
C LEU A 97 38.18 -15.17 26.48
N SER A 98 39.33 -15.79 26.23
CA SER A 98 40.00 -16.62 27.24
C SER A 98 41.45 -16.88 26.83
N THR A 99 42.37 -16.04 27.29
CA THR A 99 43.77 -16.38 27.63
C THR A 99 44.36 -15.10 28.20
N ASN A 100 44.10 -14.86 29.48
CA ASN A 100 44.94 -14.03 30.34
C ASN A 100 44.58 -14.39 31.78
N SER A 101 45.15 -15.50 32.20
CA SER A 101 45.34 -15.84 33.61
C SER A 101 46.75 -16.39 33.67
N ASP A 102 47.70 -15.45 33.71
CA ASP A 102 49.10 -15.65 34.04
C ASP A 102 49.22 -16.02 35.53
N SER A 103 50.31 -16.77 35.80
CA SER A 103 50.93 -17.09 37.10
C SER A 103 50.37 -18.28 37.89
#